data_AF-A0A453SXL0-F1
#
_entry.id   AF-A0A453SXL0-F1
#
_cell.length_a   1.000
_cell.length_b   1.000
_cell.length_c   1.000
_cell.angle_alpha   90.00
_cell.angle_beta   90.00
_cell.angle_gamma   90.00
#
_symmetry.space_group_name_H-M   'P 1'
#
loop_
_entity.id
_entity.type
_entity.pdbx_description
1 polymer ?
#
loop_
_entity_poly.entity_id
_entity_poly.type
_entity_poly.pdbx_seq_one_letter_code
_entity_poly.pdbx_strand_id
1 'polypeptide(L)'
;VLVGCKYREVSKKFSQEANTEKILYGLDDIKQARDIIIVEGEIDKLSMEEAGYCNCVSVPDGAPAQVSNKLPDKDHDKKYSYLWNCKEYLDPV
;
A
#
# COMPACT_ATOMS: atom_id res chain seq x y z
N VAL A 1 5.62 -11.98 9.21
CA VAL A 1 4.33 -12.33 9.87
C VAL A 1 3.23 -11.93 8.90
N LEU A 2 2.14 -12.71 8.78
CA LEU A 2 0.99 -12.30 7.95
C LEU A 2 0.19 -11.23 8.70
N VAL A 3 0.06 -10.05 8.10
CA VAL A 3 -0.65 -8.89 8.70
C VAL A 3 -2.12 -8.83 8.25
N GLY A 4 -2.39 -9.22 7.01
CA GLY A 4 -3.73 -9.31 6.46
C GLY A 4 -3.74 -9.89 5.06
N CYS A 5 -4.92 -10.24 4.58
CA CYS A 5 -5.14 -10.77 3.24
C CYS A 5 -6.26 -10.00 2.52
N LYS A 6 -6.05 -9.72 1.23
CA LYS A 6 -7.04 -9.11 0.34
C LYS A 6 -7.39 -10.11 -0.76
N TYR A 7 -8.68 -10.27 -0.98
CA TYR A 7 -9.25 -11.22 -1.91
C TYR A 7 -9.89 -10.48 -3.08
N ARG A 8 -9.72 -11.04 -4.27
CA ARG A 8 -10.36 -10.54 -5.50
C ARG A 8 -11.06 -11.69 -6.20
N GLU A 9 -12.36 -11.56 -6.40
CA GLU A 9 -13.13 -12.48 -7.24
C GLU A 9 -12.86 -12.24 -8.73
N VAL A 10 -13.16 -13.24 -9.57
CA VAL A 10 -13.17 -13.10 -11.04
C VAL A 10 -14.10 -11.95 -11.47
N SER A 11 -15.20 -11.76 -10.75
CA SER A 11 -16.18 -10.67 -10.92
C SER A 11 -15.64 -9.27 -10.59
N LYS A 12 -14.37 -9.16 -10.14
CA LYS A 12 -13.75 -7.94 -9.60
C LYS A 12 -14.43 -7.39 -8.35
N LYS A 13 -15.08 -8.25 -7.56
CA LYS A 13 -15.43 -7.93 -6.18
C LYS A 13 -14.22 -8.12 -5.28
N PHE A 14 -14.04 -7.18 -4.37
CA PHE A 14 -12.91 -7.15 -3.43
C PHE A 14 -13.42 -7.31 -2.01
N SER A 15 -12.68 -8.09 -1.21
CA SER A 15 -12.87 -8.20 0.23
C SER A 15 -11.51 -8.28 0.92
N GLN A 16 -11.47 -7.99 2.21
CA GLN A 16 -10.25 -8.08 3.01
C GLN A 16 -10.59 -8.59 4.40
N GLU A 17 -9.60 -9.16 5.08
CA GLU A 17 -9.77 -9.61 6.45
C GLU A 17 -10.13 -8.45 7.39
N ALA A 18 -11.02 -8.72 8.33
CA ALA A 18 -11.43 -7.74 9.32
C ALA A 18 -10.36 -7.60 10.41
N ASN A 19 -10.27 -6.41 11.00
CA ASN A 19 -9.38 -6.09 12.12
C ASN A 19 -7.88 -6.29 11.83
N THR A 20 -7.47 -6.20 10.56
CA THR A 20 -6.05 -6.17 10.17
C THR A 20 -5.49 -4.77 10.23
N GLU A 21 -4.18 -4.65 10.40
CA GLU A 21 -3.50 -3.37 10.27
C GLU A 21 -3.50 -2.92 8.81
N LYS A 22 -3.76 -1.62 8.61
CA LYS A 22 -3.75 -1.02 7.28
C LYS A 22 -2.32 -0.66 6.89
N ILE A 23 -1.71 -1.45 6.01
CA ILE A 23 -0.32 -1.28 5.56
C ILE A 23 -0.21 -1.32 4.03
N LEU A 24 0.98 -1.00 3.50
CA LEU A 24 1.30 -1.19 2.08
C LEU A 24 1.49 -2.68 1.77
N TYR A 25 1.03 -3.12 0.59
CA TYR A 25 1.31 -4.47 0.10
C TYR A 25 2.72 -4.54 -0.52
N GLY A 26 3.51 -5.54 -0.12
CA GLY A 26 4.92 -5.67 -0.53
C GLY A 26 5.93 -5.00 0.41
N LEU A 27 5.54 -4.64 1.64
CA LEU A 27 6.37 -3.86 2.56
C LEU A 27 7.74 -4.50 2.87
N ASP A 28 7.82 -5.83 2.88
CA ASP A 28 9.07 -6.55 3.09
C ASP A 28 10.10 -6.30 1.97
N ASP A 29 9.64 -5.99 0.75
CA ASP A 29 10.50 -5.79 -0.42
C ASP A 29 11.27 -4.45 -0.39
N ILE A 30 10.85 -3.52 0.49
CA ILE A 30 11.41 -2.15 0.56
C ILE A 30 12.27 -1.86 1.79
N LYS A 31 12.46 -2.82 2.72
CA LYS A 31 13.17 -2.61 4.01
C LYS A 31 14.55 -1.95 3.93
N GLN A 32 15.24 -2.07 2.79
CA GLN A 32 16.58 -1.51 2.55
C GLN A 32 16.66 -0.82 1.19
N ALA A 33 15.51 -0.53 0.58
CA ALA A 33 15.45 0.10 -0.72
C ALA A 33 15.79 1.59 -0.59
N ARG A 34 16.70 2.07 -1.43
CA ARG A 34 17.03 3.51 -1.52
C ARG A 34 15.87 4.29 -2.14
N ASP A 35 15.30 3.73 -3.20
CA ASP A 35 14.18 4.31 -3.94
C ASP A 35 12.98 3.36 -3.81
N ILE A 36 11.78 3.92 -3.64
CA ILE A 36 10.55 3.13 -3.47
C ILE A 36 9.55 3.55 -4.54
N ILE A 37 9.01 2.57 -5.26
CA ILE A 37 7.96 2.76 -6.25
C ILE A 37 6.62 2.45 -5.60
N ILE A 38 5.71 3.43 -5.57
CA ILE A 38 4.36 3.24 -5.04
C ILE A 38 3.37 3.24 -6.20
N VAL A 39 2.61 2.14 -6.33
CA VAL A 39 1.57 1.97 -7.35
C VAL A 39 0.17 1.89 -6.72
N GLU A 40 -0.87 1.98 -7.56
CA GLU A 40 -2.25 2.01 -7.09
C GLU A 40 -2.73 0.65 -6.59
N GLY A 41 -2.52 -0.41 -7.38
CA GLY A 41 -3.11 -1.73 -7.12
C GLY A 41 -2.12 -2.87 -6.98
N GLU A 42 -2.57 -3.99 -6.44
CA GLU A 42 -1.72 -5.16 -6.20
C GLU A 42 -1.20 -5.79 -7.51
N ILE A 43 -2.00 -5.75 -8.58
CA ILE A 43 -1.58 -6.26 -9.91
C ILE A 43 -0.47 -5.38 -10.50
N ASP A 44 -0.51 -4.06 -10.27
CA ASP A 44 0.55 -3.17 -10.74
C ASP A 44 1.86 -3.47 -10.01
N LYS A 45 1.81 -3.75 -8.70
CA LYS A 45 3.01 -4.16 -7.93
C LYS A 45 3.62 -5.42 -8.50
N LEU A 46 2.79 -6.43 -8.76
CA LEU A 46 3.24 -7.68 -9.37
C LEU A 46 3.80 -7.45 -10.78
N SER A 47 3.21 -6.53 -11.54
CA SER A 47 3.71 -6.17 -12.88
C SER A 47 5.09 -5.48 -12.81
N MET A 48 5.33 -4.65 -11.80
CA MET A 48 6.64 -4.05 -11.55
C MET A 48 7.67 -5.12 -11.18
N GLU A 49 7.29 -6.10 -10.36
CA GLU A 49 8.16 -7.22 -10.00
C GLU A 49 8.52 -8.10 -11.21
N GLU A 50 7.54 -8.44 -12.06
CA GLU A 50 7.78 -9.13 -13.34
C GLU A 50 8.69 -8.33 -14.29
N ALA A 51 8.64 -7.00 -14.23
CA ALA A 51 9.52 -6.12 -14.98
C ALA A 51 10.92 -5.96 -14.35
N GLY A 52 11.20 -6.60 -13.20
CA GLY A 52 12.48 -6.55 -12.49
C GLY A 52 12.62 -5.43 -11.45
N TYR A 53 11.53 -4.73 -11.13
CA TYR A 53 11.49 -3.69 -10.10
C TYR A 53 10.91 -4.25 -8.80
N CYS A 54 11.75 -4.88 -8.00
CA CYS A 54 11.34 -5.48 -6.73
C CYS A 54 11.11 -4.44 -5.61
N ASN A 55 11.61 -3.20 -5.75
CA ASN A 55 11.42 -2.11 -4.79
C ASN A 55 10.05 -1.41 -4.94
N CYS A 56 8.98 -2.20 -5.09
CA CYS A 56 7.63 -1.70 -5.38
C CYS A 56 6.59 -2.16 -4.37
N VAL A 57 5.70 -1.25 -3.98
CA VAL A 57 4.57 -1.48 -3.08
C VAL A 57 3.29 -0.90 -3.66
N SER A 58 2.13 -1.44 -3.28
CA SER A 58 0.82 -0.86 -3.64
C SER A 58 0.06 -0.30 -2.43
N VAL A 59 -0.76 0.72 -2.67
CA VAL A 59 -1.67 1.27 -1.65
C VAL A 59 -2.83 0.30 -1.38
N PRO A 60 -3.36 0.23 -0.14
CA PRO A 60 -4.34 -0.79 0.24
C PRO A 60 -5.74 -0.57 -0.35
N ASP A 61 -6.15 0.69 -0.54
CA ASP A 61 -7.54 1.04 -0.91
C ASP A 61 -7.67 1.65 -2.32
N GLY A 62 -6.61 1.59 -3.12
CA GLY A 62 -6.54 2.21 -4.44
C GLY A 62 -6.66 3.74 -4.41
N ALA A 63 -6.80 4.34 -5.59
CA ALA A 63 -6.95 5.78 -5.71
C ALA A 63 -8.36 6.23 -5.30
N PRO A 64 -8.49 7.40 -4.66
CA PRO A 64 -9.81 7.91 -4.33
C PRO A 64 -10.57 8.37 -5.58
N ALA A 65 -11.88 8.15 -5.60
CA ALA A 65 -12.75 8.56 -6.71
C ALA A 65 -12.74 10.08 -6.97
N GLN A 66 -12.41 10.89 -5.96
CA GLN A 66 -12.26 12.34 -6.08
C GLN A 66 -10.97 12.80 -5.40
N VAL A 67 -10.27 13.72 -6.07
CA VAL A 67 -9.07 14.36 -5.54
C VAL A 67 -9.48 15.46 -4.56
N SER A 68 -8.84 15.48 -3.41
CA SER A 68 -8.96 16.58 -2.44
C SER A 68 -7.78 17.53 -2.63
N ASN A 69 -8.06 18.84 -2.68
CA ASN A 69 -7.02 19.87 -2.65
C ASN A 69 -6.50 20.17 -1.23
N LYS A 70 -7.04 19.48 -0.22
CA LYS A 70 -6.63 19.61 1.18
C LYS A 70 -5.89 18.35 1.61
N LEU A 71 -4.70 18.55 2.18
CA LEU A 71 -4.01 17.50 2.92
C LEU A 71 -4.78 17.23 4.22
N PRO A 72 -5.00 15.96 4.59
CA PRO A 72 -5.64 15.61 5.85
C PRO A 72 -4.75 15.99 7.03
N ASP A 73 -5.39 16.30 8.16
CA ASP A 73 -4.70 16.51 9.42
C ASP A 73 -4.05 15.21 9.90
N LYS A 74 -2.78 15.29 10.33
CA LYS A 74 -1.97 14.12 10.67
C LYS A 74 -2.59 13.26 11.79
N ASP A 75 -3.22 13.89 12.77
CA ASP A 75 -3.79 13.19 13.92
C ASP A 75 -5.17 12.57 13.60
N HIS A 76 -5.79 12.99 12.50
CA HIS A 76 -7.12 12.57 12.07
C HIS A 76 -7.15 11.88 10.71
N ASP A 77 -5.98 11.61 10.11
CA ASP A 77 -5.89 10.97 8.80
C ASP A 77 -6.12 9.46 8.89
N LYS A 78 -7.39 9.06 8.78
CA LYS A 78 -7.79 7.66 8.67
C LYS A 78 -7.61 7.09 7.28
N LYS A 79 -7.53 7.95 6.25
CA LYS A 79 -7.53 7.51 4.86
C LYS A 79 -6.16 7.02 4.45
N TYR A 80 -5.12 7.78 4.78
CA TYR A 80 -3.73 7.45 4.48
C TYR A 80 -2.94 7.01 5.72
N SER A 81 -3.63 6.49 6.75
CA SER A 81 -3.02 5.95 7.97
C SER A 81 -1.93 4.91 7.70
N TYR A 82 -2.02 4.19 6.56
CA TYR A 82 -1.00 3.23 6.13
C TYR A 82 0.39 3.84 5.93
N LEU A 83 0.49 5.13 5.58
CA LEU A 83 1.79 5.82 5.49
C LEU A 83 2.44 5.94 6.87
N TRP A 84 1.63 6.20 7.91
CA TRP A 84 2.12 6.29 9.29
C TRP A 84 2.45 4.91 9.85
N ASN A 85 1.60 3.91 9.61
CA ASN A 85 1.84 2.53 10.03
C ASN A 85 3.10 1.94 9.38
N CYS A 86 3.45 2.38 8.16
CA CYS A 86 4.63 1.93 7.43
C CYS A 86 5.84 2.88 7.58
N LYS A 87 5.79 3.89 8.45
CA LYS A 87 6.78 4.99 8.49
C LYS A 87 8.22 4.49 8.61
N GLU A 88 8.46 3.47 9.41
CA GLU A 88 9.80 2.89 9.63
C GLU A 88 10.45 2.34 8.35
N TYR A 89 9.66 2.03 7.32
CA TYR A 89 10.13 1.51 6.03
C TYR A 89 10.30 2.61 4.98
N LEU A 90 9.74 3.79 5.23
CA LEU A 90 9.75 4.93 4.33
C LEU A 90 10.78 5.98 4.73
N ASP A 91 11.12 6.03 6.03
CA ASP A 91 12.15 6.91 6.54
C ASP A 91 13.53 6.45 6.02
N PRO A 92 14.39 7.37 5.55
CA PRO A 92 15.76 7.05 5.21
C PRO A 92 16.51 6.51 6.43
N VAL A 93 17.29 5.45 6.25
CA VAL A 93 18.27 4.96 7.24
C VAL A 93 19.45 5.92 7.32
#